data_AF-A0A8T2SS45-F1
#
_entry.id   AF-A0A8T2SS45-F1
#
_cell.length_a   1.000
_cell.length_b   1.000
_cell.length_c   1.000
_cell.angle_alpha   90.00
_cell.angle_beta   90.00
_cell.angle_gamma   90.00
#
_symmetry.space_group_name_H-M   'P 1'
#
loop_
_entity.id
_entity.type
_entity.pdbx_description
1 polymer ?
#
loop_
_entity_poly.entity_id
_entity_poly.type
_entity_poly.pdbx_seq_one_letter_code
_entity_poly.pdbx_strand_id
1 'polypeptide(L)'
;MEDAPSVSTVMNTSFLIPVEQIESDKSFLTECAESLKDFNPMVHVTVEKGSLEEKPDDFLNNFDVVVVGRSLLKYRMHVNSLCRKRGPKIAFLSVDCRGPLGEIFIDLQTHTYVLKAKENVPHSLQNLVYCSLEEAIAARWDRLPKKTTKLFYAMRIMEDFEQSNSRLPGQVTLDDLASVLDTRKRLCESQGMPETLVPDKLLHRLLYAEAREHPPVCAILGGILGQELLKVLSGKGEPLKNFFFFDPMDGKGITEEIPRPDDTPIIMQSAEIEI
;
A
#
# COMPACT_ATOMS: atom_id res chain seq x y z
N MET A 1 -12.16 3.16 9.01
CA MET A 1 -12.16 4.20 10.05
C MET A 1 -11.70 5.48 9.37
N GLU A 2 -12.64 6.30 8.92
CA GLU A 2 -12.36 7.62 8.36
C GLU A 2 -12.84 8.65 9.40
N ASP A 3 -11.91 9.33 10.06
CA ASP A 3 -12.10 10.77 10.21
C ASP A 3 -11.96 11.29 8.78
N ALA A 4 -13.10 11.46 8.11
CA ALA A 4 -13.13 11.90 6.73
C ALA A 4 -12.25 13.16 6.62
N PRO A 5 -11.39 13.28 5.59
CA PRO A 5 -10.81 14.57 5.26
C PRO A 5 -11.97 15.57 5.18
N SER A 6 -11.74 16.83 5.56
CA SER A 6 -12.77 17.87 5.38
C SER A 6 -13.37 17.72 3.99
N VAL A 7 -14.69 17.77 3.87
CA VAL A 7 -15.45 17.53 2.63
C VAL A 7 -14.80 18.22 1.40
N SER A 8 -14.19 19.38 1.61
CA SER A 8 -13.41 20.15 0.61
C SER A 8 -12.16 19.45 0.03
N THR A 9 -11.45 18.61 0.78
CA THR A 9 -10.24 17.89 0.33
C THR A 9 -10.60 16.68 -0.54
N VAL A 10 -11.73 16.02 -0.23
CA VAL A 10 -12.22 14.86 -0.97
C VAL A 10 -12.88 15.27 -2.30
N MET A 11 -13.51 16.45 -2.32
CA MET A 11 -14.16 17.03 -3.51
C MET A 11 -13.23 17.19 -4.73
N ASN A 12 -11.91 17.35 -4.54
CA ASN A 12 -10.98 17.63 -5.63
C ASN A 12 -10.18 16.39 -6.11
N THR A 13 -10.39 15.22 -5.52
CA THR A 13 -9.57 14.02 -5.78
C THR A 13 -10.39 12.78 -6.15
N SER A 14 -11.69 12.77 -5.89
CA SER A 14 -12.59 11.68 -6.28
C SER A 14 -13.35 12.01 -7.57
N PHE A 15 -13.37 11.08 -8.53
CA PHE A 15 -14.22 11.18 -9.73
C PHE A 15 -15.59 10.52 -9.55
N LEU A 16 -15.81 9.79 -8.45
CA LEU A 16 -17.03 9.02 -8.22
C LEU A 16 -18.23 9.89 -7.87
N ILE A 17 -18.00 11.09 -7.33
CA ILE A 17 -19.07 12.02 -6.95
C ILE A 17 -18.82 13.33 -7.68
N PRO A 18 -19.65 13.68 -8.68
CA PRO A 18 -19.64 15.03 -9.26
C PRO A 18 -19.87 16.07 -8.17
N VAL A 19 -19.14 17.19 -8.22
CA VAL A 19 -19.21 18.27 -7.22
C VAL A 19 -20.64 18.82 -7.09
N GLU A 20 -21.42 18.74 -8.17
CA GLU A 20 -22.80 19.21 -8.27
C GLU A 20 -23.83 18.27 -7.60
N GLN A 21 -23.45 17.03 -7.27
CA GLN A 21 -24.36 15.98 -6.75
C GLN A 21 -24.18 15.69 -5.26
N ILE A 22 -23.32 16.43 -4.55
CA ILE A 22 -23.08 16.20 -3.13
C ILE A 22 -24.33 16.65 -2.35
N GLU A 23 -25.17 15.69 -1.97
CA GLU A 23 -26.32 15.94 -1.10
C GLU A 23 -25.81 16.15 0.34
N SER A 24 -26.26 17.22 1.01
CA SER A 24 -25.75 17.60 2.35
C SER A 24 -25.97 16.56 3.45
N ASP A 25 -26.89 15.62 3.21
CA ASP A 25 -27.43 14.73 4.24
C ASP A 25 -26.90 13.28 4.11
N LYS A 26 -26.16 12.97 3.03
CA LYS A 26 -25.55 11.65 2.81
C LYS A 26 -24.06 11.67 3.14
N SER A 27 -23.56 10.56 3.69
CA SER A 27 -22.11 10.38 3.88
C SER A 27 -21.41 10.19 2.54
N PHE A 28 -20.20 10.72 2.39
CA PHE A 28 -19.34 10.54 1.21
C PHE A 28 -19.21 9.07 0.74
N LEU A 29 -19.08 8.12 1.66
CA LEU A 29 -18.97 6.70 1.32
C LEU A 29 -20.25 6.13 0.69
N THR A 30 -21.42 6.60 1.15
CA THR A 30 -22.73 6.16 0.61
C THR A 30 -22.91 6.67 -0.82
N GLU A 31 -22.57 7.92 -1.07
CA GLU A 31 -22.56 8.52 -2.42
C GLU A 31 -21.60 7.77 -3.37
N CYS A 32 -20.37 7.48 -2.92
CA CYS A 32 -19.43 6.67 -3.70
C CYS A 32 -20.00 5.28 -4.03
N ALA A 33 -20.68 4.64 -3.09
CA ALA A 33 -21.26 3.32 -3.28
C ALA A 33 -22.44 3.33 -4.27
N GLU A 34 -23.24 4.39 -4.30
CA GLU A 34 -24.31 4.59 -5.29
C GLU A 34 -23.71 4.73 -6.69
N SER A 35 -22.73 5.62 -6.86
CA SER A 35 -22.01 5.80 -8.13
C SER A 35 -21.34 4.51 -8.64
N LEU A 36 -20.67 3.76 -7.76
CA LEU A 36 -20.04 2.49 -8.14
C LEU A 36 -21.03 1.42 -8.62
N LYS A 37 -22.27 1.42 -8.14
CA LYS A 37 -23.31 0.50 -8.63
C LYS A 37 -23.69 0.78 -10.08
N ASP A 38 -23.68 2.06 -10.48
CA ASP A 38 -24.00 2.47 -11.85
C ASP A 38 -22.95 1.97 -12.87
N PHE A 39 -21.69 1.78 -12.44
CA PHE A 39 -20.64 1.21 -13.30
C PHE A 39 -20.91 -0.26 -13.66
N ASN A 40 -21.47 -1.04 -12.74
CA ASN A 40 -21.80 -2.44 -12.98
C ASN A 40 -22.92 -2.93 -12.03
N PRO A 41 -24.18 -2.96 -12.50
CA PRO A 41 -25.33 -3.37 -11.67
C PRO A 41 -25.28 -4.82 -11.17
N MET A 42 -24.41 -5.67 -11.71
CA MET A 42 -24.21 -7.04 -11.22
C MET A 42 -23.34 -7.10 -9.96
N VAL A 43 -22.64 -6.02 -9.62
CA VAL A 43 -21.78 -5.94 -8.43
C VAL A 43 -22.59 -5.37 -7.26
N HIS A 44 -22.62 -6.12 -6.17
CA HIS A 44 -23.26 -5.66 -4.94
C HIS A 44 -22.28 -4.83 -4.11
N VAL A 45 -22.52 -3.51 -4.04
CA VAL A 45 -21.70 -2.57 -3.28
C VAL A 45 -22.41 -2.19 -1.98
N THR A 46 -21.73 -2.38 -0.84
CA THR A 46 -22.24 -2.03 0.50
C THR A 46 -21.28 -1.08 1.23
N VAL A 47 -21.84 -0.31 2.16
CA VAL A 47 -21.08 0.56 3.06
C VAL A 47 -21.28 0.08 4.48
N GLU A 48 -20.17 -0.28 5.12
CA GLU A 48 -20.14 -0.67 6.52
C GLU A 48 -19.74 0.52 7.38
N LYS A 49 -20.61 0.92 8.31
CA LYS A 49 -20.33 1.98 9.29
C LYS A 49 -19.56 1.42 10.48
N GLY A 50 -18.80 2.28 11.14
CA GLY A 50 -18.05 1.94 12.36
C GLY A 50 -16.60 1.51 12.09
N SER A 51 -15.86 1.28 13.17
CA SER A 51 -14.49 0.76 13.12
C SER A 51 -14.49 -0.76 12.89
N LEU A 52 -13.35 -1.32 12.49
CA LEU A 52 -13.24 -2.78 12.31
C LEU A 52 -13.31 -3.50 13.67
N GLU A 53 -12.84 -2.82 14.71
CA GLU A 53 -12.79 -3.25 16.10
C GLU A 53 -14.19 -3.39 16.73
N GLU A 54 -15.18 -2.66 16.20
CA GLU A 54 -16.58 -2.79 16.58
C GLU A 54 -17.29 -3.96 15.87
N LYS A 55 -16.66 -4.54 14.83
CA LYS A 55 -17.26 -5.63 14.07
C LYS A 55 -17.09 -6.96 14.80
N PRO A 56 -18.01 -7.92 14.57
CA PRO A 56 -17.83 -9.29 15.02
C PRO A 56 -16.48 -9.86 14.56
N ASP A 57 -15.92 -10.76 15.36
CA ASP A 57 -14.64 -11.41 15.08
C ASP A 57 -14.60 -12.04 13.68
N ASP A 58 -15.68 -12.67 13.27
CA ASP A 58 -15.82 -13.36 11.98
C ASP A 58 -16.17 -12.44 10.80
N PHE A 59 -16.31 -11.13 11.01
CA PHE A 59 -16.70 -10.18 9.95
C PHE A 59 -15.81 -10.28 8.70
N LEU A 60 -14.50 -10.43 8.89
CA LEU A 60 -13.55 -10.53 7.78
C LEU A 60 -13.71 -11.83 6.97
N ASN A 61 -14.33 -12.88 7.52
CA ASN A 61 -14.56 -14.14 6.80
C ASN A 61 -15.51 -13.98 5.61
N ASN A 62 -16.21 -12.85 5.51
CA ASN A 62 -17.07 -12.52 4.38
C ASN A 62 -16.30 -12.03 3.15
N PHE A 63 -14.97 -11.88 3.23
CA PHE A 63 -14.15 -11.32 2.16
C PHE A 63 -12.99 -12.24 1.79
N ASP A 64 -12.75 -12.41 0.49
CA ASP A 64 -11.56 -13.10 -0.02
C ASP A 64 -10.31 -12.19 0.01
N VAL A 65 -10.54 -10.88 -0.12
CA VAL A 65 -9.48 -9.87 -0.21
C VAL A 65 -9.85 -8.65 0.61
N VAL A 66 -8.89 -8.12 1.37
CA VAL A 66 -9.01 -6.88 2.12
C VAL A 66 -7.96 -5.90 1.62
N VAL A 67 -8.42 -4.72 1.18
CA VAL A 67 -7.57 -3.62 0.72
C VAL A 67 -7.65 -2.49 1.74
N VAL A 68 -6.50 -2.04 2.24
CA VAL A 68 -6.42 -0.93 3.21
C VAL A 68 -5.66 0.25 2.59
N GLY A 69 -6.37 1.37 2.42
CA GLY A 69 -5.80 2.65 2.00
C GLY A 69 -5.69 3.65 3.16
N ARG A 70 -4.97 4.77 2.93
CA ARG A 70 -4.92 5.98 3.78
C ARG A 70 -5.05 5.75 5.29
N SER A 71 -4.11 4.99 5.86
CA SER A 71 -4.17 4.67 7.29
C SER A 71 -2.79 4.53 7.92
N LEU A 72 -2.75 4.70 9.23
CA LEU A 72 -1.54 4.51 10.04
C LEU A 72 -0.97 3.11 9.81
N LEU A 73 0.36 3.01 9.77
CA LEU A 73 1.06 1.73 9.61
C LEU A 73 0.61 0.70 10.67
N LYS A 74 0.43 1.12 11.92
CA LYS A 74 -0.07 0.25 13.00
C LYS A 74 -1.43 -0.37 12.69
N TYR A 75 -2.33 0.39 12.06
CA TYR A 75 -3.63 -0.13 11.64
C TYR A 75 -3.49 -1.13 10.48
N ARG A 76 -2.68 -0.82 9.47
CA ARG A 76 -2.37 -1.76 8.37
C ARG A 76 -1.79 -3.08 8.88
N MET A 77 -0.83 -3.03 9.81
CA MET A 77 -0.26 -4.21 10.45
C MET A 77 -1.31 -5.00 11.23
N HIS A 78 -2.19 -4.32 11.97
CA HIS A 78 -3.28 -4.94 12.71
C HIS A 78 -4.22 -5.70 11.77
N VAL A 79 -4.72 -5.05 10.70
CA VAL A 79 -5.61 -5.69 9.71
C VAL A 79 -4.91 -6.86 9.01
N ASN A 80 -3.63 -6.71 8.64
CA ASN A 80 -2.86 -7.80 8.05
C ASN A 80 -2.74 -9.01 9.00
N SER A 81 -2.49 -8.77 10.30
CA SER A 81 -2.49 -9.81 11.34
C SER A 81 -3.85 -10.52 11.45
N LEU A 82 -4.95 -9.76 11.39
CA LEU A 82 -6.30 -10.34 11.40
C LEU A 82 -6.54 -11.23 10.17
N CYS A 83 -6.15 -10.80 8.97
CA CYS A 83 -6.27 -11.58 7.74
C CYS A 83 -5.50 -12.91 7.81
N ARG A 84 -4.35 -12.93 8.50
CA ARG A 84 -3.52 -14.13 8.72
C ARG A 84 -4.07 -15.09 9.76
N LYS A 85 -4.80 -14.61 10.77
CA LYS A 85 -5.30 -15.43 11.89
C LYS A 85 -6.57 -16.23 11.55
N ARG A 86 -7.33 -15.82 10.54
CA ARG A 86 -8.63 -16.41 10.20
C ARG A 86 -8.50 -17.58 9.23
N GLY A 87 -9.54 -18.41 9.18
CA GLY A 87 -9.75 -19.40 8.12
C GLY A 87 -11.12 -19.14 7.49
N PRO A 88 -11.26 -19.02 6.15
CA PRO A 88 -10.28 -19.18 5.06
C PRO A 88 -9.19 -18.09 5.02
N LYS A 89 -8.15 -18.30 4.20
CA LYS A 89 -7.06 -17.33 3.99
C LYS A 89 -7.62 -16.10 3.28
N ILE A 90 -7.39 -14.94 3.88
CA ILE A 90 -7.78 -13.65 3.30
C ILE A 90 -6.52 -13.00 2.74
N ALA A 91 -6.56 -12.62 1.46
CA ALA A 91 -5.50 -11.84 0.85
C ALA A 91 -5.53 -10.41 1.41
N PHE A 92 -4.37 -9.89 1.78
CA PHE A 92 -4.24 -8.54 2.29
C PHE A 92 -3.46 -7.68 1.29
N LEU A 93 -3.98 -6.50 0.99
CA LEU A 93 -3.27 -5.49 0.23
C LEU A 93 -3.36 -4.17 1.00
N SER A 94 -2.30 -3.37 0.93
CA SER A 94 -2.37 -1.97 1.33
C SER A 94 -1.85 -1.08 0.23
N VAL A 95 -2.43 0.10 0.11
CA VAL A 95 -2.01 1.14 -0.84
C VAL A 95 -1.88 2.45 -0.09
N ASP A 96 -0.76 3.15 -0.30
CA ASP A 96 -0.53 4.47 0.26
C ASP A 96 -0.05 5.42 -0.84
N CYS A 97 -0.55 6.65 -0.77
CA CYS A 97 -0.19 7.73 -1.68
C CYS A 97 0.25 8.91 -0.83
N ARG A 98 1.55 9.18 -0.84
CA ARG A 98 2.16 10.29 -0.12
C ARG A 98 2.56 11.35 -1.11
N GLY A 99 1.58 12.16 -1.46
CA GLY A 99 1.80 13.18 -2.46
C GLY A 99 1.93 12.60 -3.86
N PRO A 100 3.08 12.81 -4.53
CA PRO A 100 3.34 12.19 -5.82
C PRO A 100 3.86 10.75 -5.71
N LEU A 101 4.18 10.26 -4.51
CA LEU A 101 4.86 8.98 -4.29
C LEU A 101 3.85 7.90 -3.88
N GLY A 102 4.00 6.70 -4.44
CA GLY A 102 3.09 5.58 -4.21
C GLY A 102 3.78 4.35 -3.64
N GLU A 103 3.06 3.65 -2.76
CA GLU A 103 3.44 2.33 -2.25
C GLU A 103 2.22 1.39 -2.33
N ILE A 104 2.42 0.18 -2.85
CA ILE A 104 1.49 -0.94 -2.67
C ILE A 104 2.24 -2.05 -1.96
N PHE A 105 1.58 -2.69 -1.00
CA PHE A 105 2.04 -3.92 -0.38
C PHE A 105 1.01 -5.02 -0.58
N ILE A 106 1.48 -6.24 -0.82
CA ILE A 106 0.64 -7.43 -1.02
C ILE A 106 1.13 -8.55 -0.11
N ASP A 107 0.18 -9.17 0.60
CA ASP A 107 0.39 -10.37 1.38
C ASP A 107 -0.71 -11.40 1.09
N LEU A 108 -0.34 -12.43 0.34
CA LEU A 108 -1.22 -13.55 0.00
C LEU A 108 -0.97 -14.79 0.86
N GLN A 109 -0.14 -14.67 1.90
CA GLN A 109 0.28 -15.75 2.79
C GLN A 109 0.96 -16.91 2.04
N THR A 110 0.21 -17.93 1.65
CA THR A 110 0.68 -18.96 0.70
C THR A 110 -0.34 -19.04 -0.41
N HIS A 111 0.08 -18.67 -1.62
CA HIS A 111 -0.76 -18.50 -2.78
C HIS A 111 -0.28 -19.37 -3.94
N THR A 112 -1.21 -20.07 -4.55
CA THR A 112 -0.97 -20.93 -5.71
C THR A 112 -1.53 -20.26 -6.94
N TYR A 113 -0.74 -20.19 -8.01
CA TYR A 113 -1.16 -19.58 -9.28
C TYR A 113 -0.71 -20.40 -10.49
N VAL A 114 -1.34 -20.18 -11.63
CA VAL A 114 -1.02 -20.84 -12.90
C VAL A 114 -0.25 -19.88 -13.79
N LEU A 115 0.96 -20.27 -14.21
CA LEU A 115 1.69 -19.59 -15.28
C LEU A 115 1.10 -19.97 -16.65
N LYS A 116 0.88 -18.95 -17.50
CA LYS A 116 0.52 -19.20 -18.90
C LYS A 116 1.68 -19.90 -19.60
N ALA A 117 1.34 -20.86 -20.46
CA ALA A 117 2.32 -21.53 -21.30
C ALA A 117 3.06 -20.50 -22.17
N LYS A 118 4.39 -20.61 -22.23
CA LYS A 118 5.24 -19.93 -23.22
C LYS A 118 5.70 -20.99 -24.22
N GLU A 119 6.23 -20.60 -25.38
CA GLU A 119 6.78 -21.57 -26.34
C GLU A 119 7.75 -22.53 -25.62
N ASN A 120 7.44 -23.82 -25.66
CA ASN A 120 8.13 -24.94 -24.98
C ASN A 120 7.96 -25.09 -23.46
N VAL A 121 7.08 -24.35 -22.78
CA VAL A 121 6.77 -24.53 -21.35
C VAL A 121 5.26 -24.70 -21.15
N PRO A 122 4.76 -25.86 -20.67
CA PRO A 122 3.34 -26.07 -20.43
C PRO A 122 2.84 -25.24 -19.25
N HIS A 123 1.51 -25.18 -19.06
CA HIS A 123 0.93 -24.62 -17.84
C HIS A 123 1.50 -25.33 -16.61
N SER A 124 2.04 -24.55 -15.67
CA SER A 124 2.60 -25.05 -14.41
C SER A 124 1.94 -24.35 -13.24
N LEU A 125 1.60 -25.12 -12.21
CA LEU A 125 1.23 -24.58 -10.90
C LEU A 125 2.49 -24.10 -10.18
N GLN A 126 2.45 -22.88 -9.68
CA GLN A 126 3.51 -22.26 -8.89
C GLN A 126 2.98 -21.88 -7.51
N ASN A 127 3.87 -21.84 -6.52
CA ASN A 127 3.54 -21.45 -5.15
C ASN A 127 4.41 -20.29 -4.70
N LEU A 128 3.78 -19.23 -4.20
CA LEU A 128 4.45 -18.11 -3.56
C LEU A 128 4.11 -18.06 -2.08
N VAL A 129 5.13 -17.77 -1.27
CA VAL A 129 4.99 -17.55 0.17
C VAL A 129 5.36 -16.11 0.48
N TYR A 130 4.45 -15.40 1.14
CA TYR A 130 4.57 -14.01 1.54
C TYR A 130 4.86 -13.90 3.04
N CYS A 131 5.65 -12.89 3.40
CA CYS A 131 5.81 -12.44 4.78
C CYS A 131 4.69 -11.45 5.14
N SER A 132 4.43 -11.27 6.44
CA SER A 132 3.48 -10.26 6.91
C SER A 132 4.03 -8.86 6.65
N LEU A 133 3.16 -7.84 6.69
CA LEU A 133 3.60 -6.45 6.60
C LEU A 133 4.59 -6.13 7.72
N GLU A 134 4.31 -6.61 8.94
CA GLU A 134 5.18 -6.46 10.11
C GLU A 134 6.57 -7.08 9.90
N GLU A 135 6.62 -8.29 9.35
CA GLU A 135 7.90 -8.94 9.02
C GLU A 135 8.65 -8.16 7.93
N ALA A 136 7.95 -7.71 6.88
CA ALA A 136 8.58 -7.06 5.73
C ALA A 136 9.17 -5.69 6.09
N ILE A 137 8.47 -4.86 6.88
CA ILE A 137 9.00 -3.56 7.31
C ILE A 137 10.12 -3.70 8.34
N ALA A 138 10.16 -4.81 9.08
CA ALA A 138 11.23 -5.15 10.02
C ALA A 138 12.46 -5.75 9.33
N ALA A 139 12.44 -5.93 8.00
CA ALA A 139 13.56 -6.43 7.24
C ALA A 139 14.81 -5.57 7.48
N ARG A 140 15.96 -6.24 7.69
CA ARG A 140 17.21 -5.53 7.98
C ARG A 140 17.76 -4.87 6.73
N TRP A 141 18.01 -3.56 6.80
CA TRP A 141 18.38 -2.79 5.62
C TRP A 141 19.77 -3.16 5.07
N ASP A 142 20.68 -3.63 5.93
CA ASP A 142 22.01 -4.11 5.56
C ASP A 142 21.99 -5.41 4.73
N ARG A 143 20.87 -6.14 4.75
CA ARG A 143 20.67 -7.38 3.99
C ARG A 143 19.85 -7.19 2.71
N LEU A 144 19.27 -6.00 2.50
CA LEU A 144 18.50 -5.73 1.30
C LEU A 144 19.43 -5.55 0.08
N PRO A 145 18.97 -5.89 -1.13
CA PRO A 145 19.72 -5.62 -2.35
C PRO A 145 20.17 -4.15 -2.43
N LYS A 146 21.41 -3.90 -2.86
CA LYS A 146 21.94 -2.52 -2.99
C LYS A 146 21.09 -1.61 -3.88
N LYS A 147 20.39 -2.22 -4.84
CA LYS A 147 19.49 -1.58 -5.79
C LYS A 147 18.10 -1.27 -5.24
N THR A 148 17.78 -1.71 -4.03
CA THR A 148 16.47 -1.45 -3.41
C THR A 148 16.20 0.05 -3.42
N THR A 149 15.01 0.40 -3.90
CA THR A 149 14.58 1.78 -4.09
C THR A 149 14.71 2.58 -2.80
N LYS A 150 15.13 3.84 -2.93
CA LYS A 150 15.28 4.73 -1.77
C LYS A 150 13.93 5.11 -1.16
N LEU A 151 12.85 4.97 -1.95
CA LEU A 151 11.49 5.21 -1.50
C LEU A 151 11.09 4.24 -0.39
N PHE A 152 11.50 2.96 -0.44
CA PHE A 152 11.22 2.00 0.64
C PHE A 152 11.69 2.55 1.99
N TYR A 153 12.96 2.94 2.10
CA TYR A 153 13.53 3.47 3.34
C TYR A 153 12.87 4.78 3.77
N ALA A 154 12.58 5.67 2.82
CA ALA A 154 11.91 6.94 3.09
C ALA A 154 10.50 6.73 3.66
N MET A 155 9.72 5.78 3.12
CA MET A 155 8.40 5.42 3.65
C MET A 155 8.51 4.92 5.10
N ARG A 156 9.49 4.06 5.41
CA ARG A 156 9.71 3.57 6.79
C ARG A 156 10.05 4.70 7.77
N ILE A 157 10.88 5.67 7.34
CA ILE A 157 11.22 6.86 8.15
C ILE A 157 9.97 7.70 8.44
N MET A 158 9.15 7.95 7.41
CA MET A 158 7.91 8.71 7.55
C MET A 158 6.93 8.03 8.50
N GLU A 159 6.74 6.71 8.36
CA GLU A 159 5.82 5.95 9.20
C GLU A 159 6.29 5.87 10.66
N ASP A 160 7.59 5.74 10.91
CA ASP A 160 8.16 5.78 12.26
C ASP A 160 8.01 7.17 12.89
N PHE A 161 8.23 8.25 12.12
CA PHE A 161 7.98 9.61 12.58
C PHE A 161 6.50 9.83 12.94
N GLU A 162 5.59 9.41 12.07
CA GLU A 162 4.14 9.51 12.29
C GLU A 162 3.70 8.81 13.57
N GLN A 163 4.17 7.58 13.78
CA GLN A 163 3.86 6.82 14.99
C GLN A 163 4.43 7.47 16.24
N SER A 164 5.69 7.92 16.19
CA SER A 164 6.38 8.50 17.35
C SER A 164 5.78 9.85 17.77
N ASN A 165 5.18 10.58 16.83
CA ASN A 165 4.65 11.92 17.06
C ASN A 165 3.12 11.99 16.99
N SER A 166 2.44 10.83 16.95
CA SER A 166 0.98 10.74 16.83
C SER A 166 0.41 11.57 15.67
N ARG A 167 1.11 11.60 14.53
CA ARG A 167 0.64 12.25 13.30
C ARG A 167 -0.11 11.24 12.43
N LEU A 168 -1.21 11.67 11.83
CA LEU A 168 -1.89 10.90 10.79
C LEU A 168 -1.19 11.08 9.43
N PRO A 169 -1.35 10.12 8.49
CA PRO A 169 -0.90 10.31 7.11
C PRO A 169 -1.44 11.62 6.54
N GLY A 170 -0.55 12.41 5.93
CA GLY A 170 -0.88 13.73 5.37
C GLY A 170 -0.86 14.90 6.37
N GLN A 171 -0.72 14.66 7.68
CA GLN A 171 -0.53 15.72 8.67
C GLN A 171 0.93 16.14 8.86
N VAL A 172 1.87 15.39 8.28
CA VAL A 172 3.30 15.72 8.33
C VAL A 172 3.59 16.78 7.28
N THR A 173 4.19 17.89 7.69
CA THR A 173 4.47 19.04 6.82
C THR A 173 5.96 19.37 6.78
N LEU A 174 6.34 20.37 6.00
CA LEU A 174 7.72 20.88 5.99
C LEU A 174 8.20 21.40 7.35
N ASP A 175 7.30 21.81 8.24
CA ASP A 175 7.67 22.25 9.59
C ASP A 175 8.24 21.10 10.44
N ASP A 176 7.86 19.86 10.12
CA ASP A 176 8.36 18.66 10.78
C ASP A 176 9.73 18.19 10.22
N LEU A 177 10.27 18.84 9.18
CA LEU A 177 11.46 18.37 8.45
C LEU A 177 12.64 18.10 9.37
N ALA A 178 12.94 19.00 10.31
CA ALA A 178 14.08 18.83 11.22
C ALA A 178 13.93 17.52 12.04
N SER A 179 12.75 17.29 12.60
CA SER A 179 12.44 16.08 13.37
C SER A 179 12.41 14.82 12.50
N VAL A 180 11.99 14.94 11.23
CA VAL A 180 12.04 13.83 10.26
C VAL A 180 13.49 13.46 9.91
N LEU A 181 14.38 14.44 9.79
CA LEU A 181 15.81 14.20 9.58
C LEU A 181 16.46 13.54 10.81
N ASP A 182 16.04 13.92 12.03
CA ASP A 182 16.46 13.23 13.26
C ASP A 182 15.97 11.77 13.29
N THR A 183 14.73 11.51 12.87
CA THR A 183 14.21 10.14 12.71
C THR A 183 15.00 9.36 11.66
N ARG A 184 15.33 9.96 10.51
CA ARG A 184 16.19 9.34 9.50
C ARG A 184 17.52 8.92 10.13
N LYS A 185 18.18 9.83 10.83
CA LYS A 185 19.47 9.57 11.47
C LYS A 185 19.39 8.39 12.41
N ARG A 186 18.46 8.43 13.37
CA ARG A 186 18.26 7.34 14.34
C ARG A 186 17.98 5.99 13.66
N LEU A 187 17.10 5.97 12.65
CA LEU A 187 16.70 4.72 11.99
C LEU A 187 17.81 4.17 11.09
N CYS A 188 18.56 5.03 10.39
CA CYS A 188 19.74 4.61 9.64
C CYS A 188 20.82 4.04 10.57
N GLU A 189 21.10 4.72 11.68
CA GLU A 189 22.06 4.25 12.70
C GLU A 189 21.66 2.89 13.29
N SER A 190 20.39 2.71 13.65
CA SER A 190 19.90 1.43 14.22
C SER A 190 19.93 0.28 13.22
N GLN A 191 19.83 0.58 11.92
CA GLN A 191 19.92 -0.38 10.83
C GLN A 191 21.36 -0.56 10.30
N GLY A 192 22.35 0.14 10.89
CA GLY A 192 23.75 0.07 10.44
C GLY A 192 24.00 0.66 9.06
N MET A 193 23.16 1.58 8.61
CA MET A 193 23.20 2.20 7.28
C MET A 193 23.64 3.67 7.35
N PRO A 194 24.29 4.20 6.30
CA PRO A 194 24.62 5.62 6.24
C PRO A 194 23.36 6.46 6.02
N GLU A 195 23.29 7.65 6.62
CA GLU A 195 22.17 8.60 6.40
C GLU A 195 21.99 8.98 4.92
N THR A 196 23.08 8.97 4.15
CA THR A 196 23.08 9.24 2.71
C THR A 196 22.30 8.20 1.89
N LEU A 197 21.91 7.08 2.50
CA LEU A 197 21.00 6.10 1.90
C LEU A 197 19.67 6.76 1.50
N VAL A 198 19.18 7.72 2.29
CA VAL A 198 17.90 8.41 2.06
C VAL A 198 18.17 9.88 1.79
N PRO A 199 18.11 10.32 0.51
CA PRO A 199 18.41 11.69 0.14
C PRO A 199 17.43 12.70 0.74
N ASP A 200 17.91 13.84 1.21
CA ASP A 200 17.10 14.95 1.74
C ASP A 200 15.98 15.33 0.77
N LYS A 201 16.31 15.43 -0.52
CA LYS A 201 15.36 15.77 -1.59
C LYS A 201 14.14 14.84 -1.62
N LEU A 202 14.32 13.55 -1.30
CA LEU A 202 13.21 12.59 -1.27
C LEU A 202 12.28 12.86 -0.08
N LEU A 203 12.84 13.10 1.12
CA LEU A 203 12.05 13.46 2.31
C LEU A 203 11.34 14.81 2.13
N HIS A 204 12.03 15.82 1.58
CA HIS A 204 11.41 17.09 1.23
C HIS A 204 10.19 16.93 0.32
N ARG A 205 10.25 16.03 -0.66
CA ARG A 205 9.12 15.77 -1.57
C ARG A 205 7.94 15.09 -0.87
N LEU A 206 8.23 14.15 0.04
CA LEU A 206 7.21 13.51 0.88
C LEU A 206 6.50 14.53 1.78
N LEU A 207 7.24 15.51 2.31
CA LEU A 207 6.71 16.56 3.20
C LEU A 207 6.00 17.70 2.47
N TYR A 208 6.51 18.08 1.28
CA TYR A 208 5.95 19.18 0.49
C TYR A 208 4.55 18.87 -0.04
N ALA A 209 4.26 17.59 -0.23
CA ALA A 209 3.03 17.20 -0.88
C ALA A 209 1.80 17.30 0.03
N GLU A 210 1.98 17.49 1.35
CA GLU A 210 0.90 17.55 2.34
C GLU A 210 -0.07 16.35 2.20
N ALA A 211 -1.30 16.45 2.68
CA ALA A 211 -2.34 15.44 2.50
C ALA A 211 -2.91 15.37 1.05
N ARG A 212 -2.18 15.85 0.03
CA ARG A 212 -2.70 15.95 -1.34
C ARG A 212 -2.46 14.67 -2.11
N GLU A 213 -3.53 14.00 -2.50
CA GLU A 213 -3.49 12.92 -3.49
C GLU A 213 -3.46 13.51 -4.90
N HIS A 214 -2.58 13.00 -5.76
CA HIS A 214 -2.49 13.42 -7.16
C HIS A 214 -3.29 12.44 -8.04
N PRO A 215 -4.36 12.89 -8.74
CA PRO A 215 -5.19 11.99 -9.55
C PRO A 215 -4.42 11.09 -10.54
N PRO A 216 -3.36 11.56 -11.23
CA PRO A 216 -2.55 10.69 -12.09
C PRO A 216 -1.87 9.55 -11.33
N VAL A 217 -1.38 9.82 -10.12
CA VAL A 217 -0.74 8.80 -9.28
C VAL A 217 -1.79 7.80 -8.77
N CYS A 218 -2.95 8.29 -8.33
CA CYS A 218 -4.06 7.43 -7.95
C CYS A 218 -4.53 6.53 -9.09
N ALA A 219 -4.55 7.03 -10.33
CA ALA A 219 -4.89 6.24 -11.50
C ALA A 219 -3.86 5.13 -11.78
N ILE A 220 -2.57 5.43 -11.66
CA ILE A 220 -1.48 4.45 -11.82
C ILE A 220 -1.59 3.37 -10.74
N LEU A 221 -1.64 3.76 -9.47
CA LEU A 221 -1.73 2.82 -8.35
C LEU A 221 -3.02 2.00 -8.41
N GLY A 222 -4.16 2.63 -8.71
CA GLY A 222 -5.45 1.97 -8.85
C GLY A 222 -5.48 0.97 -10.01
N GLY A 223 -4.84 1.31 -11.14
CA GLY A 223 -4.69 0.42 -12.29
C GLY A 223 -3.86 -0.83 -11.95
N ILE A 224 -2.71 -0.64 -11.29
CA ILE A 224 -1.85 -1.74 -10.83
C ILE A 224 -2.57 -2.60 -9.80
N LEU A 225 -3.15 -1.97 -8.78
CA LEU A 225 -3.89 -2.66 -7.72
C LEU A 225 -5.06 -3.47 -8.30
N GLY A 226 -5.83 -2.90 -9.23
CA GLY A 226 -6.91 -3.60 -9.92
C GLY A 226 -6.43 -4.82 -10.70
N GLN A 227 -5.30 -4.72 -11.41
CA GLN A 227 -4.69 -5.86 -12.09
C GLN A 227 -4.23 -6.94 -11.11
N GLU A 228 -3.59 -6.57 -9.99
CA GLU A 228 -3.15 -7.52 -8.97
C GLU A 228 -4.34 -8.22 -8.31
N LEU A 229 -5.42 -7.51 -8.01
CA LEU A 229 -6.66 -8.10 -7.49
C LEU A 229 -7.21 -9.18 -8.44
N LEU A 230 -7.19 -8.94 -9.75
CA LEU A 230 -7.63 -9.94 -10.73
C LEU A 230 -6.72 -11.17 -10.74
N LYS A 231 -5.40 -11.01 -10.63
CA LYS A 231 -4.46 -12.15 -10.55
C LYS A 231 -4.71 -12.97 -9.29
N VAL A 232 -4.85 -12.29 -8.15
CA VAL A 232 -5.11 -12.92 -6.84
C VAL A 232 -6.40 -13.73 -6.86
N LEU A 233 -7.51 -13.13 -7.32
CA LEU A 233 -8.82 -13.78 -7.33
C LEU A 233 -8.92 -14.89 -8.38
N SER A 234 -8.28 -14.73 -9.53
CA SER A 234 -8.35 -15.72 -10.62
C SER A 234 -7.35 -16.85 -10.50
N GLY A 235 -6.30 -16.69 -9.68
CA GLY A 235 -5.16 -17.63 -9.60
C GLY A 235 -4.37 -17.74 -10.90
N LYS A 236 -4.40 -16.70 -11.75
CA LYS A 236 -3.76 -16.70 -13.09
C LYS A 236 -2.74 -15.58 -13.21
N GLY A 237 -1.55 -15.94 -13.67
CA GLY A 237 -0.41 -15.01 -13.77
C GLY A 237 0.28 -14.83 -12.42
N GLU A 238 1.55 -14.43 -12.47
CA GLU A 238 2.34 -14.19 -11.28
C GLU A 238 1.88 -12.89 -10.59
N PRO A 239 1.36 -12.97 -9.37
CA PRO A 239 1.03 -11.79 -8.59
C PRO A 239 2.31 -11.12 -8.08
N LEU A 240 2.22 -9.82 -7.90
CA LEU A 240 3.31 -9.00 -7.37
C LEU A 240 3.71 -9.47 -5.97
N LYS A 241 5.03 -9.51 -5.72
CA LYS A 241 5.61 -9.92 -4.44
C LYS A 241 6.73 -8.98 -4.04
N ASN A 242 6.70 -8.33 -2.89
CA ASN A 242 5.53 -8.00 -2.07
C ASN A 242 5.29 -6.49 -1.99
N PHE A 243 6.22 -5.66 -2.49
CA PHE A 243 6.04 -4.22 -2.60
C PHE A 243 6.11 -3.73 -4.03
N PHE A 244 5.35 -2.68 -4.31
CA PHE A 244 5.48 -1.84 -5.50
C PHE A 244 5.65 -0.39 -5.05
N PHE A 245 6.56 0.31 -5.74
CA PHE A 245 6.88 1.70 -5.49
C PHE A 245 6.73 2.49 -6.78
N PHE A 246 6.11 3.66 -6.68
CA PHE A 246 6.02 4.59 -7.79
C PHE A 246 6.62 5.94 -7.42
N ASP A 247 7.54 6.41 -8.25
CA ASP A 247 8.08 7.77 -8.18
C ASP A 247 7.92 8.48 -9.54
N PRO A 248 7.14 9.57 -9.64
CA PRO A 248 6.94 10.25 -10.91
C PRO A 248 8.13 11.10 -11.36
N MET A 249 9.13 11.32 -10.50
CA MET A 249 10.33 12.09 -10.88
C MET A 249 11.27 11.30 -11.79
N ASP A 250 11.35 9.98 -11.61
CA ASP A 250 12.02 9.09 -12.55
C ASP A 250 11.04 8.38 -13.49
N GLY A 251 9.74 8.47 -13.20
CA GLY A 251 8.66 7.87 -13.98
C GLY A 251 8.60 6.35 -13.83
N LYS A 252 9.24 5.81 -12.78
CA LYS A 252 9.41 4.36 -12.63
C LYS A 252 8.44 3.77 -11.62
N GLY A 253 7.86 2.65 -12.02
CA GLY A 253 7.26 1.67 -11.11
C GLY A 253 8.27 0.56 -10.83
N ILE A 254 8.60 0.33 -9.56
CA ILE A 254 9.59 -0.68 -9.16
C ILE A 254 8.93 -1.67 -8.21
N THR A 255 9.07 -2.96 -8.52
CA THR A 255 8.70 -4.03 -7.60
C THR A 255 9.89 -4.44 -6.74
N GLU A 256 9.66 -4.59 -5.44
CA GLU A 256 10.66 -5.03 -4.47
C GLU A 256 10.16 -6.28 -3.72
N GLU A 257 10.94 -7.35 -3.76
CA GLU A 257 10.70 -8.55 -2.93
C GLU A 257 11.38 -8.35 -1.58
N ILE A 258 10.69 -7.73 -0.62
CA ILE A 258 11.23 -7.50 0.72
C ILE A 258 11.04 -8.77 1.56
N PRO A 259 12.13 -9.38 2.06
CA PRO A 259 12.09 -10.67 2.74
C PRO A 259 11.67 -10.53 4.21
N ARG A 260 11.59 -11.66 4.95
CA ARG A 260 11.52 -11.61 6.42
C ARG A 260 12.85 -11.13 7.01
N PRO A 261 12.88 -10.63 8.27
CA PRO A 261 14.11 -10.14 8.89
C PRO A 261 15.23 -11.20 8.98
N ASP A 262 14.84 -12.46 9.16
CA ASP A 262 15.75 -13.60 9.34
C ASP A 262 16.05 -14.37 8.05
N ASP A 263 15.40 -14.02 6.93
CA ASP A 263 15.66 -14.66 5.65
C ASP A 263 17.08 -14.29 5.16
N THR A 264 17.73 -15.23 4.48
CA THR A 264 19.05 -15.02 3.87
C THR A 264 18.91 -14.03 2.71
N PRO A 265 19.88 -13.10 2.49
CA PRO A 265 19.77 -12.08 1.45
C PRO A 265 19.42 -12.67 0.08
N ILE A 266 18.31 -12.19 -0.49
CA ILE A 266 17.83 -12.62 -1.79
C ILE A 266 18.74 -12.00 -2.86
N ILE A 267 19.55 -12.84 -3.53
CA ILE A 267 20.26 -12.45 -4.76
C ILE A 267 19.24 -12.50 -5.89
N MET A 268 18.49 -11.43 -6.14
CA MET A 268 17.52 -11.38 -7.26
C MET A 268 17.96 -10.49 -8.42
N GLN A 269 17.81 -11.04 -9.63
CA GLN A 269 17.87 -10.37 -10.94
C GLN A 269 16.64 -9.46 -11.07
N SER A 270 16.83 -8.19 -11.47
CA SER A 270 15.72 -7.24 -11.66
C SER A 270 14.95 -7.62 -12.92
N ALA A 271 13.62 -7.62 -12.87
CA ALA A 271 12.78 -7.44 -14.05
C ALA A 271 12.21 -6.02 -13.99
N GLU A 272 12.62 -5.17 -14.94
CA GLU A 272 11.97 -3.88 -15.15
C GLU A 272 10.64 -4.12 -15.88
N ILE A 273 9.54 -3.60 -15.34
CA ILE A 273 8.26 -3.55 -16.04
C ILE A 273 8.20 -2.16 -16.67
N GLU A 274 8.40 -2.09 -17.99
CA GLU A 274 8.11 -0.88 -18.76
C GLU A 274 6.59 -0.67 -18.83
N ILE A 275 6.14 0.52 -18.45
CA ILE A 275 4.74 0.98 -18.52
C ILE A 275 4.47 1.50 -19.93
#